data_AF-A0A9D5CPQ1-F1
#
_entry.id   AF-A0A9D5CPQ1-F1
#
_cell.length_a   1.000
_cell.length_b   1.000
_cell.length_c   1.000
_cell.angle_alpha   90.00
_cell.angle_beta   90.00
_cell.angle_gamma   90.00
#
_symmetry.space_group_name_H-M   'P 1'
#
loop_
_entity.id
_entity.type
_entity.pdbx_description
1 polymer ?
#
loop_
_entity_poly.entity_id
_entity_poly.type
_entity_poly.pdbx_seq_one_letter_code
_entity_poly.pdbx_strand_id
1 'polypeptide(L)'
;MAQSMLMSSLGGHLLDCKRQPLLHSLRPTPFSHLILHPPSSSSSSSSSTSRPSYAPTLAIFKAKTKAPPTKKVEKSQLKVEDGIFGTSGGIGFTKQNELFVGRVAMIGFAASLLGEAITGKGILAQLNLETGIPIYEAEPLLLFFILFTLLGAIGALGDRGRFVDEPTPATGLDKAVIPPGKGFRSALGLKEGGPLFGFTKSNELFVGRLAQLGIAFSLIGEIITGKGALGQLNIETGVPIGEIEPLVLFNVAFFFFAALNPGTGKFVTDEEE
;
A
#
# COMPACT_ATOMS: atom_id res chain seq x y z
N MET A 1 60.80 13.44 39.23
CA MET A 1 60.87 12.18 38.46
C MET A 1 61.12 12.51 36.99
N ALA A 2 61.83 11.63 36.29
CA ALA A 2 62.72 11.90 35.16
C ALA A 2 62.07 12.28 33.81
N GLN A 3 62.85 13.01 33.00
CA GLN A 3 62.72 13.22 31.56
C GLN A 3 63.10 11.95 30.76
N SER A 4 62.58 11.76 29.54
CA SER A 4 63.42 11.48 28.34
C SER A 4 62.61 11.46 27.04
N MET A 5 63.25 11.96 25.98
CA MET A 5 62.87 11.97 24.56
C MET A 5 63.49 10.79 23.80
N LEU A 6 62.90 10.41 22.66
CA LEU A 6 63.53 9.99 21.36
C LEU A 6 62.36 9.74 20.37
N MET A 7 62.12 10.44 19.23
CA MET A 7 62.86 10.59 17.94
C MET A 7 63.35 9.22 17.41
N SER A 8 63.23 8.75 16.15
CA SER A 8 63.08 9.27 14.76
C SER A 8 62.92 8.03 13.84
N SER A 9 62.01 7.94 12.85
CA SER A 9 62.03 8.40 11.42
C SER A 9 62.57 7.41 10.35
N LEU A 10 62.15 7.68 9.09
CA LEU A 10 62.44 7.10 7.74
C LEU A 10 61.50 5.98 7.26
N GLY A 11 60.79 6.06 6.14
CA GLY A 11 60.67 7.01 5.00
C GLY A 11 59.71 6.35 3.97
N GLY A 12 59.08 6.97 2.97
CA GLY A 12 59.11 8.30 2.37
C GLY A 12 58.79 8.15 0.87
N HIS A 13 57.67 8.71 0.38
CA HIS A 13 57.48 9.27 -0.98
C HIS A 13 56.09 9.96 -1.01
N LEU A 14 55.92 11.27 -0.79
CA LEU A 14 56.19 12.44 -1.67
C LEU A 14 55.27 12.46 -2.91
N LEU A 15 54.18 13.24 -2.84
CA LEU A 15 53.99 14.49 -3.62
C LEU A 15 52.71 15.25 -3.21
N ASP A 16 52.94 16.50 -2.84
CA ASP A 16 52.03 17.57 -2.46
C ASP A 16 51.59 18.36 -3.71
N CYS A 17 50.32 18.79 -3.78
CA CYS A 17 49.99 20.13 -4.30
C CYS A 17 48.52 20.51 -4.02
N LYS A 18 48.34 21.32 -2.96
CA LYS A 18 47.62 22.61 -2.94
C LYS A 18 46.25 22.69 -3.67
N ARG A 19 45.15 22.80 -2.90
CA ARG A 19 43.91 23.45 -3.39
C ARG A 19 43.09 24.05 -2.25
N GLN A 20 42.84 25.36 -2.34
CA GLN A 20 41.85 26.11 -1.58
C GLN A 20 41.18 27.13 -2.54
N PRO A 21 40.04 27.74 -2.18
CA PRO A 21 38.77 27.50 -2.88
C PRO A 21 38.24 28.75 -3.61
N LEU A 22 37.43 28.56 -4.66
CA LEU A 22 36.65 29.65 -5.26
C LEU A 22 35.30 29.15 -5.80
N LEU A 23 34.25 29.59 -5.10
CA LEU A 23 33.01 30.19 -5.59
C LEU A 23 32.37 29.71 -6.92
N HIS A 24 31.09 29.31 -6.75
CA HIS A 24 29.93 29.66 -7.57
C HIS A 24 29.63 28.89 -8.88
N SER A 25 28.33 28.59 -9.03
CA SER A 25 27.64 28.10 -10.24
C SER A 25 27.84 26.58 -10.49
N LEU A 26 26.79 25.77 -10.67
CA LEU A 26 26.02 25.71 -11.92
C LEU A 26 24.62 25.12 -11.70
N ARG A 27 23.63 25.87 -12.17
CA ARG A 27 22.22 25.50 -12.40
C ARG A 27 22.13 24.61 -13.65
N PRO A 28 21.26 23.58 -13.70
CA PRO A 28 21.07 22.77 -14.90
C PRO A 28 20.17 23.50 -15.94
N THR A 29 20.59 23.53 -17.20
CA THR A 29 19.82 24.03 -18.34
C THR A 29 19.10 22.89 -19.08
N PRO A 30 17.88 23.13 -19.61
CA PRO A 30 17.05 22.12 -20.27
C PRO A 30 17.39 21.93 -21.76
N PHE A 31 17.22 20.69 -22.23
CA PHE A 31 17.30 20.30 -23.64
C PHE A 31 16.09 20.80 -24.43
N SER A 32 16.30 21.78 -25.30
CA SER A 32 15.40 22.14 -26.41
C SER A 32 16.21 22.96 -27.41
N HIS A 33 15.93 22.80 -28.72
CA HIS A 33 16.49 23.54 -29.87
C HIS A 33 17.67 22.90 -30.63
N LEU A 34 17.32 21.89 -31.43
CA LEU A 34 17.96 21.56 -32.71
C LEU A 34 16.75 21.29 -33.63
N ILE A 35 16.32 22.18 -34.50
CA ILE A 35 16.92 22.51 -35.80
C ILE A 35 16.09 23.67 -36.35
N LEU A 36 16.71 24.77 -36.79
CA LEU A 36 16.16 25.66 -37.83
C LEU A 36 17.20 26.71 -38.28
N HIS A 37 17.28 26.87 -39.62
CA HIS A 37 17.83 27.96 -40.45
C HIS A 37 19.34 27.97 -40.81
N PRO A 38 19.75 28.67 -41.89
CA PRO A 38 19.15 28.92 -43.23
C PRO A 38 20.22 28.76 -44.36
N PRO A 39 20.02 29.22 -45.63
CA PRO A 39 20.34 30.62 -45.97
C PRO A 39 19.48 31.32 -47.07
N SER A 40 19.62 32.66 -47.06
CA SER A 40 19.47 33.75 -48.07
C SER A 40 19.63 33.39 -49.56
N SER A 41 19.20 34.14 -50.60
CA SER A 41 18.53 35.44 -50.83
C SER A 41 18.26 35.62 -52.34
N SER A 42 17.38 36.57 -52.68
CA SER A 42 17.29 37.42 -53.90
C SER A 42 16.64 36.94 -55.22
N SER A 43 15.81 37.88 -55.73
CA SER A 43 15.53 38.31 -57.12
C SER A 43 14.42 37.64 -57.97
N SER A 44 13.31 38.40 -58.08
CA SER A 44 12.61 38.90 -59.29
C SER A 44 12.07 38.00 -60.42
N SER A 45 10.80 38.31 -60.75
CA SER A 45 10.20 38.52 -62.09
C SER A 45 9.68 37.36 -62.96
N SER A 46 8.36 37.45 -63.22
CA SER A 46 7.62 37.31 -64.50
C SER A 46 7.59 35.98 -65.29
N SER A 47 6.37 35.44 -65.38
CA SER A 47 5.67 34.88 -66.56
C SER A 47 6.47 34.18 -67.67
N SER A 48 6.15 32.91 -67.95
CA SER A 48 5.40 32.49 -69.16
C SER A 48 5.47 30.97 -69.40
N THR A 49 4.31 30.42 -69.74
CA THR A 49 4.06 29.40 -70.77
C THR A 49 4.90 28.10 -70.80
N SER A 50 4.32 26.99 -70.34
CA SER A 50 3.99 25.81 -71.16
C SER A 50 3.56 24.63 -70.29
N ARG A 51 2.49 23.96 -70.72
CA ARG A 51 1.86 22.78 -70.10
C ARG A 51 1.86 21.69 -71.20
N PRO A 52 1.56 20.41 -70.92
CA PRO A 52 2.32 19.42 -70.17
C PRO A 52 2.49 18.11 -70.97
N SER A 53 3.19 17.10 -70.44
CA SER A 53 2.88 15.69 -70.77
C SER A 53 3.38 14.76 -69.67
N TYR A 54 2.61 14.69 -68.58
CA TYR A 54 2.73 13.62 -67.60
C TYR A 54 1.37 12.94 -67.49
N ALA A 55 1.30 11.68 -67.91
CA ALA A 55 0.18 10.80 -67.65
C ALA A 55 0.17 10.45 -66.16
N PRO A 56 -0.88 10.77 -65.38
CA PRO A 56 -0.93 10.39 -63.99
C PRO A 56 -1.39 8.93 -63.86
N THR A 57 -0.54 8.10 -63.28
CA THR A 57 -0.91 6.77 -62.79
C THR A 57 -1.97 6.93 -61.70
N LEU A 58 -3.23 6.63 -62.03
CA LEU A 58 -4.34 6.62 -61.09
C LEU A 58 -4.23 5.41 -60.16
N ALA A 59 -3.74 5.62 -58.94
CA ALA A 59 -3.86 4.65 -57.85
C ALA A 59 -5.25 4.78 -57.22
N ILE A 60 -6.10 3.76 -57.39
CA ILE A 60 -7.37 3.64 -56.68
C ILE A 60 -7.08 3.21 -55.24
N PHE A 61 -7.01 4.18 -54.33
CA PHE A 61 -7.02 3.91 -52.90
C PHE A 61 -8.46 3.61 -52.47
N LYS A 62 -8.74 2.35 -52.13
CA LYS A 62 -9.94 2.00 -51.36
C LYS A 62 -9.83 2.69 -49.99
N ALA A 63 -10.61 3.75 -49.79
CA ALA A 63 -10.79 4.34 -48.49
C ALA A 63 -11.34 3.27 -47.54
N LYS A 64 -10.53 2.86 -46.56
CA LYS A 64 -11.02 2.07 -45.43
C LYS A 64 -12.03 2.98 -44.73
N THR A 65 -13.31 2.63 -44.76
CA THR A 65 -14.38 3.34 -44.08
C THR A 65 -13.95 3.54 -42.63
N LYS A 66 -13.55 4.78 -42.30
CA LYS A 66 -13.36 5.22 -40.93
C LYS A 66 -14.74 5.11 -40.30
N ALA A 67 -14.89 4.22 -39.32
CA ALA A 67 -16.11 4.15 -38.53
C ALA A 67 -16.46 5.58 -38.10
N PRO A 68 -17.72 6.02 -38.26
CA PRO A 68 -18.11 7.36 -37.85
C PRO A 68 -17.67 7.55 -36.39
N PRO A 69 -17.09 8.70 -36.02
CA PRO A 69 -16.78 8.96 -34.63
C PRO A 69 -18.10 8.83 -33.89
N THR A 70 -18.26 7.71 -33.17
CA THR A 70 -19.32 7.58 -32.20
C THR A 70 -19.05 8.75 -31.28
N LYS A 71 -19.94 9.75 -31.28
CA LYS A 71 -20.08 10.65 -30.15
C LYS A 71 -20.45 9.75 -28.99
N LYS A 72 -19.46 9.07 -28.41
CA LYS A 72 -19.48 8.75 -27.00
C LYS A 72 -19.62 10.12 -26.39
N VAL A 73 -20.85 10.45 -25.97
CA VAL A 73 -21.04 11.44 -24.94
C VAL A 73 -20.05 11.01 -23.87
N GLU A 74 -18.93 11.74 -23.75
CA GLU A 74 -18.03 11.58 -22.62
C GLU A 74 -18.94 11.81 -21.43
N LYS A 75 -19.40 10.72 -20.80
CA LYS A 75 -19.93 10.77 -19.45
C LYS A 75 -18.85 11.52 -18.70
N SER A 76 -19.18 12.71 -18.20
CA SER A 76 -18.30 13.48 -17.36
C SER A 76 -17.77 12.53 -16.30
N GLN A 77 -16.48 12.20 -16.36
CA GLN A 77 -15.85 11.32 -15.38
C GLN A 77 -16.16 11.89 -14.00
N LEU A 78 -16.96 11.18 -13.23
CA LEU A 78 -17.29 11.59 -11.87
C LEU A 78 -15.99 11.54 -11.09
N LYS A 79 -15.50 12.71 -10.67
CA LYS A 79 -14.32 12.80 -9.83
C LYS A 79 -14.73 12.30 -8.44
N VAL A 80 -14.43 11.04 -8.17
CA VAL A 80 -14.64 10.43 -6.86
C VAL A 80 -13.60 10.99 -5.90
N GLU A 81 -14.02 11.38 -4.70
CA GLU A 81 -13.19 11.95 -3.63
C GLU A 81 -12.72 10.85 -2.68
N ASP A 82 -12.02 9.85 -3.21
CA ASP A 82 -11.62 8.63 -2.51
C ASP A 82 -10.09 8.43 -2.42
N GLY A 83 -9.31 9.39 -2.89
CA GLY A 83 -7.85 9.37 -2.78
C GLY A 83 -7.33 9.73 -1.38
N ILE A 84 -6.02 9.91 -1.28
CA ILE A 84 -5.35 10.30 -0.02
C ILE A 84 -6.01 11.55 0.57
N PHE A 85 -6.39 11.47 1.85
CA PHE A 85 -7.17 12.50 2.56
C PHE A 85 -8.41 13.02 1.80
N GLY A 86 -9.07 12.18 0.99
CA GLY A 86 -10.27 12.52 0.23
C GLY A 86 -10.01 13.27 -1.08
N THR A 87 -8.77 13.30 -1.56
CA THR A 87 -8.45 13.98 -2.83
C THR A 87 -8.98 13.20 -4.04
N SER A 88 -9.45 13.90 -5.07
CA SER A 88 -9.93 13.27 -6.32
C SER A 88 -8.84 13.08 -7.39
N GLY A 89 -7.56 13.16 -6.99
CA GLY A 89 -6.42 13.14 -7.91
C GLY A 89 -5.94 11.75 -8.35
N GLY A 90 -6.66 10.67 -7.98
CA GLY A 90 -6.22 9.30 -8.23
C GLY A 90 -4.95 8.89 -7.46
N ILE A 91 -4.55 9.67 -6.46
CA ILE A 91 -3.38 9.42 -5.60
C ILE A 91 -3.86 8.74 -4.31
N GLY A 92 -3.11 7.76 -3.83
CA GLY A 92 -3.40 7.04 -2.59
C GLY A 92 -3.71 5.56 -2.82
N PHE A 93 -3.95 4.86 -1.72
CA PHE A 93 -4.27 3.45 -1.70
C PHE A 93 -5.57 3.16 -2.45
N THR A 94 -5.61 1.98 -3.06
CA THR A 94 -6.86 1.35 -3.49
C THR A 94 -7.37 0.45 -2.37
N LYS A 95 -8.63 0.05 -2.41
CA LYS A 95 -9.17 -0.95 -1.48
C LYS A 95 -8.38 -2.27 -1.46
N GLN A 96 -7.71 -2.63 -2.56
CA GLN A 96 -6.81 -3.80 -2.58
C GLN A 96 -5.55 -3.58 -1.73
N ASN A 97 -4.96 -2.38 -1.80
CA ASN A 97 -3.82 -2.02 -0.98
C ASN A 97 -4.20 -2.01 0.51
N GLU A 98 -5.33 -1.39 0.85
CA GLU A 98 -5.83 -1.39 2.23
C GLU A 98 -6.08 -2.81 2.73
N LEU A 99 -6.68 -3.68 1.92
CA LEU A 99 -6.96 -5.07 2.28
C LEU A 99 -5.66 -5.84 2.54
N PHE A 100 -4.61 -5.62 1.73
CA PHE A 100 -3.30 -6.21 1.99
C PHE A 100 -2.69 -5.72 3.31
N VAL A 101 -2.68 -4.40 3.54
CA VAL A 101 -2.18 -3.82 4.80
C VAL A 101 -2.98 -4.35 6.00
N GLY A 102 -4.30 -4.48 5.85
CA GLY A 102 -5.18 -5.09 6.84
C GLY A 102 -4.78 -6.53 7.18
N ARG A 103 -4.46 -7.37 6.18
CA ARG A 103 -3.96 -8.75 6.43
C ARG A 103 -2.63 -8.76 7.17
N VAL A 104 -1.72 -7.86 6.82
CA VAL A 104 -0.44 -7.70 7.54
C VAL A 104 -0.70 -7.33 9.00
N ALA A 105 -1.62 -6.40 9.25
CA ALA A 105 -2.01 -6.02 10.61
C ALA A 105 -2.68 -7.17 11.39
N MET A 106 -3.54 -7.96 10.75
CA MET A 106 -4.13 -9.16 11.36
C MET A 106 -3.05 -10.15 11.82
N ILE A 107 -2.06 -10.43 10.96
CA ILE A 107 -0.95 -11.34 11.29
C ILE A 107 -0.08 -10.74 12.39
N GLY A 108 0.29 -9.45 12.27
CA GLY A 108 1.10 -8.76 13.27
C GLY A 108 0.44 -8.74 14.64
N PHE A 109 -0.88 -8.47 14.70
CA PHE A 109 -1.64 -8.48 15.94
C PHE A 109 -1.77 -9.87 16.55
N ALA A 110 -2.10 -10.88 15.72
CA ALA A 110 -2.16 -12.26 16.16
C ALA A 110 -0.81 -12.76 16.69
N ALA A 111 0.30 -12.43 16.02
CA ALA A 111 1.65 -12.78 16.45
C ALA A 111 2.06 -12.06 17.75
N SER A 112 1.67 -10.79 17.91
CA SER A 112 1.87 -10.03 19.15
C SER A 112 1.20 -10.72 20.34
N LEU A 113 -0.11 -11.03 20.22
CA LEU A 113 -0.87 -11.72 21.26
C LEU A 113 -0.33 -13.11 21.59
N LEU A 114 -0.04 -13.91 20.56
CA LEU A 114 0.48 -15.26 20.75
C LEU A 114 1.89 -15.25 21.35
N GLY A 115 2.76 -14.36 20.88
CA GLY A 115 4.10 -14.20 21.40
C GLY A 115 4.08 -13.81 22.87
N GLU A 116 3.21 -12.88 23.27
CA GLU A 116 3.04 -12.51 24.68
C GLU A 116 2.47 -13.64 25.52
N ALA A 117 1.47 -14.38 25.01
CA ALA A 117 0.90 -15.53 25.72
C ALA A 117 1.95 -16.63 25.99
N ILE A 118 2.90 -16.83 25.08
CA ILE A 118 3.96 -17.85 25.23
C ILE A 118 5.12 -17.34 26.10
N THR A 119 5.54 -16.09 25.91
CA THR A 119 6.77 -15.56 26.51
C THR A 119 6.55 -14.74 27.78
N GLY A 120 5.32 -14.28 28.02
CA GLY A 120 4.97 -13.32 29.06
C GLY A 120 5.47 -11.89 28.80
N LYS A 121 5.99 -11.60 27.59
CA LYS A 121 6.55 -10.30 27.22
C LYS A 121 5.76 -9.68 26.08
N GLY A 122 5.46 -8.39 26.17
CA GLY A 122 4.87 -7.64 25.07
C GLY A 122 5.76 -7.63 23.81
N ILE A 123 5.18 -7.26 22.67
CA ILE A 123 5.86 -7.36 21.38
C ILE A 123 7.01 -6.36 21.24
N LEU A 124 6.89 -5.16 21.82
CA LEU A 124 7.95 -4.17 21.81
C LEU A 124 9.14 -4.64 22.65
N ALA A 125 8.85 -5.23 23.83
CA ALA A 125 9.88 -5.83 24.66
C ALA A 125 10.59 -7.01 23.97
N GLN A 126 9.86 -7.82 23.18
CA GLN A 126 10.45 -8.89 22.37
C GLN A 126 11.32 -8.37 21.22
N LEU A 127 11.00 -7.19 20.68
CA LEU A 127 11.78 -6.49 19.65
C LEU A 127 12.93 -5.65 20.22
N ASN A 128 13.21 -5.76 21.52
CA ASN A 128 14.24 -4.98 22.22
C ASN A 128 14.03 -3.46 22.16
N LEU A 129 12.77 -3.01 22.07
CA LEU A 129 12.41 -1.60 22.11
C LEU A 129 12.12 -1.14 23.54
N GLU A 130 12.34 0.14 23.79
CA GLU A 130 12.07 0.76 25.09
C GLU A 130 10.56 0.87 25.35
N THR A 131 10.13 0.47 26.54
CA THR A 131 8.72 0.43 26.96
C THR A 131 8.58 1.01 28.37
N GLY A 132 7.41 1.52 28.73
CA GLY A 132 7.20 2.23 30.00
C GLY A 132 7.78 3.64 29.99
N ILE A 133 7.87 4.25 28.81
CA ILE A 133 8.41 5.59 28.56
C ILE A 133 7.30 6.49 27.98
N PRO A 134 7.39 7.81 28.15
CA PRO A 134 6.44 8.71 27.50
C PRO A 134 6.59 8.63 25.97
N ILE A 135 5.48 8.82 25.24
CA ILE A 135 5.41 8.64 23.78
C ILE A 135 6.47 9.46 23.03
N TYR A 136 6.81 10.66 23.51
CA TYR A 136 7.78 11.53 22.82
C TYR A 136 9.23 11.04 22.92
N GLU A 137 9.52 10.05 23.77
CA GLU A 137 10.83 9.39 23.89
C GLU A 137 10.88 8.09 23.06
N ALA A 138 9.72 7.58 22.62
CA ALA A 138 9.65 6.36 21.84
C ALA A 138 10.31 6.50 20.47
N GLU A 139 10.74 5.38 19.91
CA GLU A 139 11.44 5.35 18.63
C GLU A 139 10.60 6.01 17.51
N PRO A 140 11.13 7.00 16.77
CA PRO A 140 10.37 7.70 15.74
C PRO A 140 9.79 6.79 14.64
N LEU A 141 10.49 5.70 14.31
CA LEU A 141 10.01 4.73 13.31
C LEU A 141 8.79 3.95 13.81
N LEU A 142 8.76 3.60 15.09
CA LEU A 142 7.61 2.99 15.74
C LEU A 142 6.41 3.95 15.76
N LEU A 143 6.64 5.23 16.10
CA LEU A 143 5.59 6.24 16.07
C LEU A 143 5.04 6.47 14.66
N PHE A 144 5.91 6.47 13.65
CA PHE A 144 5.50 6.53 12.25
C PHE A 144 4.67 5.31 11.86
N PHE A 145 5.08 4.11 12.28
CA PHE A 145 4.31 2.88 12.03
C PHE A 145 2.91 2.94 12.66
N ILE A 146 2.80 3.43 13.90
CA ILE A 146 1.52 3.61 14.59
C ILE A 146 0.66 4.63 13.83
N LEU A 147 1.22 5.78 13.46
CA LEU A 147 0.51 6.81 12.69
C LEU A 147 0.02 6.27 11.35
N PHE A 148 0.89 5.59 10.60
CA PHE A 148 0.55 4.95 9.33
C PHE A 148 -0.60 3.96 9.51
N THR A 149 -0.55 3.14 10.56
CA THR A 149 -1.56 2.13 10.85
C THR A 149 -2.92 2.76 11.17
N LEU A 150 -2.94 3.83 11.97
CA LEU A 150 -4.16 4.57 12.30
C LEU A 150 -4.75 5.27 11.07
N LEU A 151 -3.93 5.94 10.26
CA LEU A 151 -4.37 6.59 9.02
C LEU A 151 -4.89 5.57 8.00
N GLY A 152 -4.26 4.40 7.92
CA GLY A 152 -4.75 3.29 7.10
C GLY A 152 -6.08 2.73 7.60
N ALA A 153 -6.26 2.60 8.91
CA ALA A 153 -7.49 2.06 9.50
C ALA A 153 -8.73 2.92 9.20
N ILE A 154 -8.56 4.25 9.09
CA ILE A 154 -9.64 5.18 8.74
C ILE A 154 -9.75 5.45 7.24
N GLY A 155 -8.89 4.85 6.41
CA GLY A 155 -8.85 5.06 4.97
C GLY A 155 -8.29 6.42 4.52
N ALA A 156 -7.63 7.16 5.41
CA ALA A 156 -7.03 8.45 5.08
C ALA A 156 -5.85 8.34 4.10
N LEU A 157 -5.26 7.15 3.97
CA LEU A 157 -4.21 6.86 2.98
C LEU A 157 -4.76 6.61 1.57
N GLY A 158 -6.09 6.63 1.40
CA GLY A 158 -6.81 6.42 0.15
C GLY A 158 -7.67 5.16 0.21
N ASP A 159 -8.92 5.27 -0.24
CA ASP A 159 -9.93 4.21 -0.20
C ASP A 159 -10.50 3.93 -1.60
N ARG A 160 -9.63 4.04 -2.62
CA ARG A 160 -10.05 4.10 -4.03
C ARG A 160 -10.64 2.79 -4.56
N GLY A 161 -11.61 2.92 -5.46
CA GLY A 161 -12.33 1.81 -6.07
C GLY A 161 -13.32 1.15 -5.13
N ARG A 162 -13.95 0.06 -5.56
CA ARG A 162 -15.00 -0.63 -4.80
C ARG A 162 -14.90 -2.14 -4.92
N PHE A 163 -15.30 -2.84 -3.87
CA PHE A 163 -15.54 -4.27 -3.95
C PHE A 163 -17.00 -4.50 -4.32
N VAL A 164 -17.21 -5.27 -5.38
CA VAL A 164 -18.54 -5.67 -5.84
C VAL A 164 -18.65 -7.18 -5.67
N ASP A 165 -19.75 -7.61 -5.06
CA ASP A 165 -20.03 -9.03 -4.94
C ASP A 165 -20.23 -9.63 -6.33
N GLU A 166 -19.60 -10.78 -6.56
CA GLU A 166 -19.90 -11.54 -7.77
C GLU A 166 -21.34 -12.06 -7.66
N PRO A 167 -22.15 -11.97 -8.73
CA PRO A 167 -23.46 -12.59 -8.79
C PRO A 167 -23.29 -14.11 -8.87
N THR A 168 -22.87 -14.69 -7.76
CA THR A 168 -23.05 -16.11 -7.44
C THR A 168 -24.51 -16.24 -6.99
N PRO A 169 -25.23 -17.30 -7.41
CA PRO A 169 -26.66 -17.41 -7.12
C PRO A 169 -26.89 -17.30 -5.62
N ALA A 170 -27.88 -16.48 -5.29
CA ALA A 170 -28.34 -16.20 -3.95
C ALA A 170 -28.49 -17.49 -3.13
N THR A 171 -28.09 -17.40 -1.86
CA THR A 171 -28.68 -18.14 -0.73
C THR A 171 -28.90 -19.65 -0.92
N GLY A 172 -27.87 -20.44 -0.61
CA GLY A 172 -28.02 -21.87 -0.28
C GLY A 172 -28.50 -22.13 1.16
N LEU A 173 -29.23 -21.19 1.77
CA LEU A 173 -29.86 -21.34 3.09
C LEU A 173 -31.22 -22.05 3.01
N ASP A 174 -31.77 -22.26 1.80
CA ASP A 174 -33.06 -22.94 1.59
C ASP A 174 -32.98 -24.48 1.76
N LYS A 175 -31.82 -25.01 2.10
CA LYS A 175 -31.63 -26.45 2.35
C LYS A 175 -30.90 -26.71 3.66
N ALA A 176 -31.40 -26.10 4.74
CA ALA A 176 -30.99 -26.39 6.12
C ALA A 176 -31.47 -27.78 6.61
N VAL A 177 -31.19 -28.83 5.84
CA VAL A 177 -31.19 -30.22 6.30
C VAL A 177 -29.83 -30.77 5.90
N ILE A 178 -28.89 -30.74 6.85
CA ILE A 178 -27.55 -31.31 6.69
C ILE A 178 -27.71 -32.83 6.63
N PRO A 179 -27.47 -33.50 5.48
CA PRO A 179 -27.48 -34.96 5.44
C PRO A 179 -26.30 -35.49 6.28
N PRO A 180 -26.51 -36.51 7.14
CA PRO A 180 -25.45 -37.05 7.98
C PRO A 180 -24.35 -37.67 7.11
N GLY A 181 -23.09 -37.26 7.31
CA GLY A 181 -21.92 -37.86 6.65
C GLY A 181 -21.05 -36.95 5.78
N LYS A 182 -21.31 -35.63 5.71
CA LYS A 182 -20.43 -34.67 5.01
C LYS A 182 -19.43 -33.99 5.95
N GLY A 183 -18.21 -33.76 5.43
CA GLY A 183 -16.98 -33.51 6.20
C GLY A 183 -17.01 -32.32 7.15
N PHE A 184 -15.93 -32.18 7.94
CA PHE A 184 -15.78 -31.19 9.03
C PHE A 184 -16.28 -29.77 8.72
N ARG A 185 -16.16 -29.32 7.47
CA ARG A 185 -16.66 -28.01 7.01
C ARG A 185 -18.19 -27.90 7.03
N SER A 186 -18.92 -28.92 6.57
CA SER A 186 -20.39 -28.92 6.63
C SER A 186 -20.93 -29.10 8.05
N ALA A 187 -20.20 -29.80 8.93
CA ALA A 187 -20.56 -29.92 10.34
C ALA A 187 -20.50 -28.58 11.09
N LEU A 188 -19.62 -27.67 10.65
CA LEU A 188 -19.53 -26.29 11.14
C LEU A 188 -20.44 -25.30 10.39
N GLY A 189 -21.32 -25.78 9.50
CA GLY A 189 -22.20 -24.92 8.70
C GLY A 189 -21.49 -24.14 7.58
N LEU A 190 -20.25 -24.52 7.25
CA LEU A 190 -19.45 -23.89 6.19
C LEU A 190 -19.63 -24.64 4.85
N LYS A 191 -19.56 -23.90 3.74
CA LYS A 191 -19.66 -24.48 2.39
C LYS A 191 -18.48 -25.43 2.13
N GLU A 192 -18.74 -26.56 1.45
CA GLU A 192 -17.70 -27.50 0.98
C GLU A 192 -16.74 -26.86 -0.03
N GLY A 193 -17.15 -25.78 -0.71
CA GLY A 193 -16.31 -24.94 -1.56
C GLY A 193 -16.61 -23.45 -1.36
N GLY A 194 -15.56 -22.63 -1.27
CA GLY A 194 -15.63 -21.18 -1.00
C GLY A 194 -14.77 -20.74 0.20
N PRO A 195 -14.73 -19.43 0.51
CA PRO A 195 -13.91 -18.88 1.59
C PRO A 195 -14.26 -19.54 2.93
N LEU A 196 -13.25 -19.79 3.77
CA LEU A 196 -13.38 -20.49 5.05
C LEU A 196 -14.43 -19.88 5.99
N PHE A 197 -14.66 -18.57 5.93
CA PHE A 197 -15.67 -17.86 6.73
C PHE A 197 -16.85 -17.31 5.93
N GLY A 198 -16.90 -17.55 4.62
CA GLY A 198 -17.89 -16.90 3.74
C GLY A 198 -17.77 -15.37 3.66
N PHE A 199 -16.62 -14.80 4.04
CA PHE A 199 -16.39 -13.36 4.01
C PHE A 199 -16.31 -12.82 2.57
N THR A 200 -16.91 -11.65 2.36
CA THR A 200 -16.65 -10.81 1.19
C THR A 200 -15.36 -10.03 1.40
N LYS A 201 -14.76 -9.50 0.33
CA LYS A 201 -13.57 -8.64 0.43
C LYS A 201 -13.81 -7.40 1.31
N SER A 202 -15.03 -6.87 1.33
CA SER A 202 -15.40 -5.76 2.22
C SER A 202 -15.38 -6.16 3.70
N ASN A 203 -15.85 -7.36 4.04
CA ASN A 203 -15.80 -7.88 5.40
C ASN A 203 -14.35 -8.07 5.85
N GLU A 204 -13.50 -8.62 4.99
CA GLU A 204 -12.07 -8.77 5.28
C GLU A 204 -11.37 -7.44 5.46
N LEU A 205 -11.69 -6.45 4.64
CA LEU A 205 -11.18 -5.08 4.79
C LEU A 205 -11.55 -4.51 6.16
N PHE A 206 -12.81 -4.68 6.60
CA PHE A 206 -13.24 -4.20 7.91
C PHE A 206 -12.54 -4.92 9.07
N VAL A 207 -12.41 -6.24 8.99
CA VAL A 207 -11.61 -7.01 9.98
C VAL A 207 -10.16 -6.55 9.98
N GLY A 208 -9.61 -6.17 8.82
CA GLY A 208 -8.26 -5.62 8.69
C GLY A 208 -8.12 -4.29 9.41
N ARG A 209 -9.10 -3.37 9.23
CA ARG A 209 -9.15 -2.09 9.94
C ARG A 209 -9.29 -2.28 11.45
N LEU A 210 -10.09 -3.26 11.91
CA LEU A 210 -10.16 -3.62 13.32
C LEU A 210 -8.83 -4.12 13.86
N ALA A 211 -8.12 -4.97 13.12
CA ALA A 211 -6.80 -5.44 13.51
C ALA A 211 -5.77 -4.30 13.54
N GLN A 212 -5.83 -3.35 12.60
CA GLN A 212 -4.99 -2.14 12.59
C GLN A 212 -5.22 -1.29 13.85
N LEU A 213 -6.48 -1.07 14.25
CA LEU A 213 -6.79 -0.35 15.49
C LEU A 213 -6.30 -1.13 16.72
N GLY A 214 -6.53 -2.44 16.76
CA GLY A 214 -6.09 -3.32 17.83
C GLY A 214 -4.58 -3.27 18.05
N ILE A 215 -3.79 -3.47 16.98
CA ILE A 215 -2.33 -3.39 17.08
C ILE A 215 -1.88 -1.98 17.44
N ALA A 216 -2.41 -0.93 16.81
CA ALA A 216 -1.98 0.44 17.09
C ALA A 216 -2.21 0.83 18.57
N PHE A 217 -3.39 0.56 19.13
CA PHE A 217 -3.66 0.86 20.54
C PHE A 217 -2.89 -0.03 21.50
N SER A 218 -2.69 -1.31 21.17
CA SER A 218 -1.85 -2.17 22.00
C SER A 218 -0.40 -1.70 22.07
N LEU A 219 0.17 -1.22 20.95
CA LEU A 219 1.53 -0.69 20.90
C LEU A 219 1.64 0.62 21.67
N ILE A 220 0.67 1.54 21.53
CA ILE A 220 0.63 2.78 22.33
C ILE A 220 0.56 2.45 23.83
N GLY A 221 -0.31 1.52 24.20
CA GLY A 221 -0.42 1.05 25.58
C GLY A 221 0.89 0.45 26.09
N GLU A 222 1.59 -0.35 25.28
CA GLU A 222 2.86 -0.95 25.67
C GLU A 222 3.98 0.08 25.80
N ILE A 223 4.04 1.09 24.92
CA ILE A 223 4.98 2.22 25.02
C ILE A 223 4.81 2.91 26.38
N ILE A 224 3.58 3.29 26.74
CA ILE A 224 3.31 4.09 27.94
C ILE A 224 3.42 3.25 29.22
N THR A 225 2.86 2.04 29.21
CA THR A 225 2.67 1.26 30.44
C THR A 225 3.72 0.18 30.67
N GLY A 226 4.49 -0.18 29.64
CA GLY A 226 5.43 -1.31 29.69
C GLY A 226 4.77 -2.68 29.66
N LYS A 227 3.45 -2.75 29.42
CA LYS A 227 2.68 -4.00 29.41
C LYS A 227 2.21 -4.32 28.00
N GLY A 228 2.37 -5.57 27.56
CA GLY A 228 1.88 -6.00 26.26
C GLY A 228 0.35 -6.02 26.17
N ALA A 229 -0.16 -6.36 25.00
CA ALA A 229 -1.59 -6.42 24.69
C ALA A 229 -2.37 -7.33 25.65
N LEU A 230 -1.84 -8.51 25.98
CA LEU A 230 -2.49 -9.47 26.87
C LEU A 230 -2.53 -8.97 28.31
N GLY A 231 -1.41 -8.39 28.78
CA GLY A 231 -1.33 -7.74 30.08
C GLY A 231 -2.29 -6.57 30.20
N GLN A 232 -2.43 -5.76 29.15
CA GLN A 232 -3.41 -4.68 29.08
C GLN A 232 -4.85 -5.22 29.15
N LEU A 233 -5.18 -6.25 28.36
CA LEU A 233 -6.52 -6.86 28.39
C LEU A 233 -6.87 -7.41 29.78
N ASN A 234 -5.95 -8.07 30.46
CA ASN A 234 -6.16 -8.57 31.82
C ASN A 234 -6.48 -7.44 32.80
N ILE A 235 -5.78 -6.31 32.71
CA ILE A 235 -5.98 -5.15 33.58
C ILE A 235 -7.30 -4.44 33.29
N GLU A 236 -7.58 -4.17 32.02
CA GLU A 236 -8.74 -3.39 31.59
C GLU A 236 -10.06 -4.17 31.72
N THR A 237 -10.02 -5.49 31.50
CA THR A 237 -11.23 -6.34 31.64
C THR A 237 -11.42 -6.88 33.06
N GLY A 238 -10.35 -6.91 33.86
CA GLY A 238 -10.35 -7.57 35.17
C GLY A 238 -10.44 -9.10 35.11
N VAL A 239 -10.45 -9.71 33.92
CA VAL A 239 -10.54 -11.16 33.74
C VAL A 239 -9.16 -11.79 33.93
N PRO A 240 -9.00 -12.80 34.81
CA PRO A 240 -7.73 -13.49 35.01
C PRO A 240 -7.14 -14.03 33.70
N ILE A 241 -5.82 -14.02 33.57
CA ILE A 241 -5.13 -14.44 32.32
C ILE A 241 -5.53 -15.86 31.91
N GLY A 242 -5.64 -16.80 32.86
CA GLY A 242 -6.06 -18.18 32.54
C GLY A 242 -7.48 -18.31 31.97
N GLU A 243 -8.37 -17.34 32.23
CA GLU A 243 -9.72 -17.31 31.64
C GLU A 243 -9.75 -16.56 30.29
N ILE A 244 -8.85 -15.58 30.09
CA ILE A 244 -8.78 -14.81 28.85
C ILE A 244 -7.96 -15.52 27.76
N GLU A 245 -7.01 -16.38 28.15
CA GLU A 245 -6.14 -17.14 27.24
C GLU A 245 -6.89 -17.91 26.15
N PRO A 246 -7.96 -18.69 26.44
CA PRO A 246 -8.73 -19.38 25.40
C PRO A 246 -9.41 -18.42 24.42
N LEU A 247 -9.93 -17.28 24.91
CA LEU A 247 -10.58 -16.26 24.08
C LEU A 247 -9.56 -15.54 23.18
N VAL A 248 -8.37 -15.29 23.71
CA VAL A 248 -7.26 -14.68 22.96
C VAL A 248 -6.74 -15.66 21.92
N LEU A 249 -6.56 -16.93 22.27
CA LEU A 249 -6.14 -17.96 21.32
C LEU A 249 -7.16 -18.14 20.19
N PHE A 250 -8.45 -18.07 20.50
CA PHE A 250 -9.50 -18.02 19.49
C PHE A 250 -9.37 -16.80 18.56
N ASN A 251 -9.10 -15.61 19.11
CA ASN A 251 -8.86 -14.41 18.31
C ASN A 251 -7.61 -14.54 17.42
N VAL A 252 -6.51 -15.12 17.95
CA VAL A 252 -5.29 -15.40 17.17
C VAL A 252 -5.60 -16.31 15.99
N ALA A 253 -6.32 -17.41 16.23
CA ALA A 253 -6.73 -18.32 15.17
C ALA A 253 -7.64 -17.62 14.15
N PHE A 254 -8.63 -16.85 14.61
CA PHE A 254 -9.53 -16.09 13.76
C PHE A 254 -8.77 -15.12 12.83
N PHE A 255 -7.90 -14.26 13.37
CA PHE A 255 -7.13 -13.31 12.58
C PHE A 255 -6.17 -14.01 11.62
N PHE A 256 -5.50 -15.09 12.04
CA PHE A 256 -4.62 -15.85 11.18
C PHE A 256 -5.35 -16.44 9.97
N PHE A 257 -6.50 -17.10 10.20
CA PHE A 257 -7.28 -17.66 9.11
C PHE A 257 -7.93 -16.57 8.24
N ALA A 258 -8.40 -15.46 8.82
CA ALA A 258 -8.94 -14.34 8.06
C ALA A 258 -7.87 -13.69 7.18
N ALA A 259 -6.63 -13.62 7.66
CA ALA A 259 -5.51 -13.06 6.91
C ALA A 259 -5.07 -13.92 5.72
N LEU A 260 -5.22 -15.25 5.81
CA LEU A 260 -4.83 -16.17 4.74
C LEU A 260 -5.95 -16.47 3.75
N ASN A 261 -7.21 -16.41 4.19
CA ASN A 261 -8.34 -16.76 3.36
C ASN A 261 -8.73 -15.57 2.45
N PRO A 262 -8.83 -15.75 1.12
CA PRO A 262 -9.32 -14.72 0.22
C PRO A 262 -10.84 -14.61 0.27
N GLY A 263 -11.36 -13.39 0.35
CA GLY A 263 -12.79 -13.12 0.39
C GLY A 263 -13.41 -13.17 -1.00
N THR A 264 -14.71 -13.43 -1.06
CA THR A 264 -15.48 -13.37 -2.31
C THR A 264 -15.65 -11.92 -2.81
N GLY A 265 -15.86 -11.76 -4.11
CA GLY A 265 -16.08 -10.47 -4.76
C GLY A 265 -14.89 -10.01 -5.60
N LYS A 266 -15.12 -9.02 -6.47
CA LYS A 266 -14.13 -8.46 -7.38
C LYS A 266 -13.89 -6.99 -7.08
N PHE A 267 -12.66 -6.55 -7.30
CA PHE A 267 -12.31 -5.13 -7.22
C PHE A 267 -12.66 -4.48 -8.56
N VAL A 268 -13.28 -3.30 -8.49
CA VAL A 268 -13.64 -2.48 -9.65
C VAL A 268 -13.06 -1.09 -9.45
N THR A 269 -12.38 -0.58 -10.46
CA THR A 269 -11.81 0.78 -10.48
C THR A 269 -12.86 1.80 -10.88
N ASP A 270 -12.72 3.04 -10.41
CA ASP A 270 -13.70 4.11 -10.61
C ASP A 270 -13.87 4.56 -12.08
N GLU A 271 -12.93 4.20 -12.95
CA GLU A 271 -12.99 4.49 -14.40
C GLU A 271 -13.89 3.53 -15.21
N GLU A 272 -14.32 2.40 -14.63
CA GLU A 272 -15.05 1.34 -15.35
C GLU A 272 -16.60 1.47 -15.30
N GLU A 273 -17.14 2.66 -14.99
CA GLU A 273 -18.61 2.97 -14.94
C GLU A 273 -19.08 4.06 -15.94
#